data_AF-A0A4Q5X4H9-F1
#
_entry.id   AF-A0A4Q5X4H9-F1
#
_cell.length_a   1.000
_cell.length_b   1.000
_cell.length_c   1.000
_cell.angle_alpha   90.00
_cell.angle_beta   90.00
_cell.angle_gamma   90.00
#
_symmetry.space_group_name_H-M   'P 1'
#
loop_
_entity.id
_entity.type
_entity.pdbx_description
1 polymer ?
#
loop_
_entity_poly.entity_id
_entity_poly.type
_entity_poly.pdbx_seq_one_letter_code
_entity_poly.pdbx_strand_id
1 'polypeptide(L)'
;MKYLSLALLLVSSTACRSKPEPAPAPLRPSPSALPSAPAAAPAPSAGLAESDVNAFVARWEAAQNEHDFAAYSALYAERFTGVKRVGAFTQRFDRAGWLADRKPMFQGGANVRVTELTLVAAAGATRAVFTQEFTSSGFRDVGKKELFLVPVPNGIAISREEMLSSRISDSEAVSEGVFAYHRDGLVVQRGFDKGKLRAAPRLLSAPNESPLDIGLEVATDALTESARAWLGKEVTAYTTTGESCSGKVARFEVRVRAVPHFGMRQAWNGERDEPKAAPGTIARAVEGMAQSEEHFVVGVLDRACAGSWASGAAHAFIKAAAASGKLRDAGVAAFKALPAYSELQKKFVQETSDAAHGWETVNGELSVTELRAPERPPLLLVAARSGGGCAGFNGSLSGLWKVGGTAEAPKLTAIAPAFRELVTLRGALELGAGQGLSLLAGPDDYDDQLTVLRVEPKATRRVLFATSFWDCDC
;
A
#
# COMPACT_ATOMS: atom_id res chain seq x y z
N MET A 1 65.92 -2.15 -2.39
CA MET A 1 65.53 -0.72 -2.42
C MET A 1 64.26 -0.59 -1.58
N LYS A 2 64.43 -0.27 -0.29
CA LYS A 2 64.34 1.06 0.35
C LYS A 2 62.90 1.40 0.78
N TYR A 3 62.68 1.24 2.08
CA TYR A 3 61.55 1.69 2.90
C TYR A 3 61.46 3.22 2.97
N LEU A 4 60.23 3.75 3.12
CA LEU A 4 59.88 5.08 3.67
C LEU A 4 58.38 4.98 4.04
N SER A 5 57.85 4.93 5.27
CA SER A 5 58.02 5.66 6.55
C SER A 5 57.52 7.12 6.59
N LEU A 6 56.59 7.35 7.55
CA LEU A 6 56.16 8.61 8.21
C LEU A 6 55.21 9.55 7.42
N ALA A 7 54.23 10.25 8.04
CA ALA A 7 54.04 10.63 9.44
C ALA A 7 52.57 10.86 9.84
N LEU A 8 52.27 10.54 11.09
CA LEU A 8 51.04 10.77 11.85
C LEU A 8 51.20 12.09 12.65
N LEU A 9 50.25 13.01 12.58
CA LEU A 9 50.25 14.26 13.35
C LEU A 9 49.30 14.12 14.55
N LEU A 10 49.88 13.97 15.75
CA LEU A 10 49.23 14.19 17.04
C LEU A 10 49.23 15.68 17.37
N VAL A 11 48.08 16.21 17.80
CA VAL A 11 47.99 17.50 18.50
C VAL A 11 47.71 17.20 19.97
N SER A 12 48.60 17.72 20.82
CA SER A 12 48.58 17.60 22.28
C SER A 12 48.05 18.89 22.90
N SER A 13 47.18 18.79 23.90
CA SER A 13 46.87 19.90 24.82
C SER A 13 47.01 19.44 26.28
N THR A 14 48.12 19.85 26.88
CA THR A 14 48.33 20.07 28.34
C THR A 14 47.78 21.47 28.69
N ALA A 15 47.28 21.86 29.86
CA ALA A 15 47.37 21.45 31.27
C ALA A 15 46.13 22.01 32.01
N CYS A 16 45.72 21.55 33.20
CA CYS A 16 46.23 22.03 34.49
C CYS A 16 45.81 21.09 35.63
N ARG A 17 46.75 20.83 36.54
CA ARG A 17 46.60 20.05 37.78
C ARG A 17 45.96 20.91 38.87
N SER A 18 44.94 20.37 39.53
CA SER A 18 44.47 20.83 40.84
C SER A 18 44.67 19.71 41.87
N LYS A 19 45.12 20.13 43.05
CA LYS A 19 45.51 19.34 44.22
C LYS A 19 44.29 18.62 44.85
N PRO A 20 44.41 17.36 45.31
CA PRO A 20 43.29 16.64 45.91
C PRO A 20 43.06 17.09 47.37
N GLU A 21 41.80 17.37 47.69
CA GLU A 21 41.29 17.70 49.02
C GLU A 21 40.97 16.41 49.80
N PRO A 22 41.16 16.34 51.14
CA PRO A 22 41.00 15.11 51.91
C PRO A 22 39.53 14.70 52.00
N ALA A 23 39.29 13.40 51.90
CA ALA A 23 37.97 12.79 51.92
C ALA A 23 37.21 13.03 53.24
N PRO A 24 35.91 13.39 53.19
CA PRO A 24 35.05 13.35 54.37
C PRO A 24 34.71 11.91 54.75
N ALA A 25 34.58 11.68 56.06
CA ALA A 25 34.26 10.39 56.67
C ALA A 25 32.95 9.78 56.14
N PRO A 26 32.82 8.43 56.12
CA PRO A 26 31.64 7.76 55.60
C PRO A 26 30.42 8.05 56.49
N LEU A 27 29.41 8.71 55.90
CA LEU A 27 28.09 8.80 56.50
C LEU A 27 27.44 7.41 56.49
N ARG A 28 26.89 7.02 57.64
CA ARG A 28 26.13 5.78 57.82
C ARG A 28 24.97 5.76 56.81
N PRO A 29 24.70 4.62 56.13
CA PRO A 29 23.55 4.51 55.26
C PRO A 29 22.26 4.66 56.08
N SER A 30 21.44 5.65 55.72
CA SER A 30 20.03 5.70 56.13
C SER A 30 19.32 4.43 55.66
N PRO A 31 18.37 3.88 56.44
CA PRO A 31 17.61 2.72 56.00
C PRO A 31 16.89 3.05 54.69
N SER A 32 17.31 2.39 53.62
CA SER A 32 16.66 2.45 52.30
C SER A 32 15.18 2.15 52.48
N ALA A 33 14.35 3.13 52.14
CA ALA A 33 12.94 2.91 51.92
C ALA A 33 12.78 1.78 50.89
N LEU A 34 11.86 0.86 51.17
CA LEU A 34 11.45 -0.19 50.26
C LEU A 34 11.15 0.41 48.87
N PRO A 35 11.57 -0.24 47.77
CA PRO A 35 11.27 0.24 46.43
C PRO A 35 9.74 0.36 46.28
N SER A 36 9.28 1.58 46.06
CA SER A 36 7.90 1.86 45.67
C SER A 36 7.54 0.99 44.47
N ALA A 37 6.36 0.38 44.53
CA ALA A 37 5.80 -0.40 43.44
C ALA A 37 5.93 0.37 42.10
N PRO A 38 6.26 -0.31 40.99
CA PRO A 38 6.41 0.34 39.70
C PRO A 38 5.15 1.14 39.38
N ALA A 39 5.33 2.42 39.09
CA ALA A 39 4.26 3.31 38.67
C ALA A 39 3.53 2.66 37.48
N ALA A 40 2.20 2.58 37.58
CA ALA A 40 1.36 2.06 36.51
C ALA A 40 1.73 2.72 35.18
N ALA A 41 1.91 1.91 34.14
CA ALA A 41 2.19 2.40 32.80
C ALA A 41 1.15 3.48 32.41
N PRO A 42 1.57 4.61 31.81
CA PRO A 42 0.64 5.64 31.38
C PRO A 42 -0.41 5.01 30.45
N ALA A 43 -1.68 5.29 30.73
CA ALA A 43 -2.77 4.84 29.88
C ALA A 43 -2.49 5.29 28.43
N PRO A 44 -2.83 4.47 27.41
CA PRO A 44 -2.67 4.86 26.02
C PRO A 44 -3.29 6.25 25.82
N SER A 45 -2.57 7.14 25.13
CA SER A 45 -3.01 8.52 24.88
C SER A 45 -4.46 8.49 24.40
N ALA A 46 -5.36 9.12 25.14
CA ALA A 46 -6.76 9.19 24.74
C ALA A 46 -6.85 9.77 23.33
N GLY A 47 -7.58 9.10 22.43
CA GLY A 47 -7.85 9.62 21.09
C GLY A 47 -8.57 10.98 21.14
N LEU A 48 -8.78 11.60 19.98
CA LEU A 48 -9.57 12.84 19.88
C LEU A 48 -10.98 12.62 20.45
N ALA A 49 -11.55 13.63 21.09
CA ALA A 49 -12.91 13.56 21.62
C ALA A 49 -13.91 13.29 20.49
N GLU A 50 -14.83 12.34 20.71
CA GLU A 50 -15.82 11.92 19.71
C GLU A 50 -16.67 13.08 19.18
N SER A 51 -17.08 14.01 20.06
CA SER A 51 -17.83 15.21 19.67
C SER A 51 -17.07 16.08 18.66
N ASP A 52 -15.76 16.23 18.86
CA ASP A 52 -14.92 17.08 18.02
C ASP A 52 -14.71 16.44 16.65
N VAL A 53 -14.56 15.10 16.63
CA VAL A 53 -14.45 14.32 15.40
C VAL A 53 -15.76 14.33 14.61
N ASN A 54 -16.91 14.17 15.25
CA ASN A 54 -18.21 14.27 14.59
C ASN A 54 -18.42 15.66 13.97
N ALA A 55 -18.10 16.72 14.70
CA ALA A 55 -18.17 18.08 14.19
C ALA A 55 -17.17 18.30 13.02
N PHE A 56 -16.00 17.68 13.08
CA PHE A 56 -15.01 17.72 12.00
C PHE A 56 -15.51 17.07 10.72
N VAL A 57 -16.05 15.84 10.80
CA VAL A 57 -16.60 15.11 9.64
C VAL A 57 -17.78 15.88 9.02
N ALA A 58 -18.65 16.47 9.83
CA ALA A 58 -19.74 17.31 9.34
C ALA A 58 -19.23 18.55 8.55
N ARG A 59 -18.17 19.21 9.03
CA ARG A 59 -17.54 20.33 8.28
C ARG A 59 -16.92 19.86 6.96
N TRP A 60 -16.30 18.68 6.96
CA TRP A 60 -15.72 18.07 5.77
C TRP A 60 -16.79 17.75 4.70
N GLU A 61 -17.93 17.24 5.12
CA GLU A 61 -19.09 16.98 4.25
C GLU A 61 -19.69 18.30 3.73
N ALA A 62 -19.92 19.27 4.63
CA ALA A 62 -20.48 20.57 4.29
C ALA A 62 -19.63 21.33 3.28
N ALA A 63 -18.31 21.41 3.48
CA ALA A 63 -17.41 22.11 2.56
C ALA A 63 -17.51 21.59 1.12
N GLN A 64 -17.68 20.28 0.92
CA GLN A 64 -17.87 19.69 -0.41
C GLN A 64 -19.22 20.06 -1.02
N ASN A 65 -20.29 19.98 -0.22
CA ASN A 65 -21.66 20.27 -0.65
C ASN A 65 -21.94 21.75 -0.90
N GLU A 66 -21.27 22.63 -0.15
CA GLU A 66 -21.34 24.09 -0.30
C GLU A 66 -20.37 24.61 -1.36
N HIS A 67 -19.60 23.72 -1.98
CA HIS A 67 -18.58 24.04 -2.97
C HIS A 67 -17.49 25.00 -2.43
N ASP A 68 -17.22 24.96 -1.13
CA ASP A 68 -16.14 25.72 -0.48
C ASP A 68 -14.83 24.93 -0.49
N PHE A 69 -14.09 25.06 -1.59
CA PHE A 69 -12.78 24.41 -1.74
C PHE A 69 -11.74 24.94 -0.75
N ALA A 70 -11.86 26.19 -0.28
CA ALA A 70 -10.92 26.76 0.67
C ALA A 70 -11.11 26.15 2.05
N ALA A 71 -12.36 26.06 2.52
CA ALA A 71 -12.70 25.36 3.74
C ALA A 71 -12.30 23.89 3.68
N TYR A 72 -12.60 23.20 2.57
CA TYR A 72 -12.18 21.81 2.37
C TYR A 72 -10.66 21.65 2.46
N SER A 73 -9.90 22.48 1.75
CA SER A 73 -8.44 22.41 1.72
C SER A 73 -7.79 22.65 3.10
N ALA A 74 -8.40 23.48 3.95
CA ALA A 74 -7.91 23.79 5.29
C ALA A 74 -8.01 22.60 6.27
N LEU A 75 -8.84 21.60 5.95
CA LEU A 75 -9.01 20.40 6.78
C LEU A 75 -7.86 19.39 6.66
N TYR A 76 -6.97 19.57 5.68
CA TYR A 76 -5.88 18.62 5.39
C TYR A 76 -4.56 19.07 6.01
N ALA A 77 -3.94 18.16 6.77
CA ALA A 77 -2.62 18.35 7.37
C ALA A 77 -1.58 18.61 6.28
N GLU A 78 -0.49 19.30 6.64
CA GLU A 78 0.63 19.54 5.73
C GLU A 78 1.25 18.22 5.22
N ARG A 79 1.47 17.28 6.14
CA ARG A 79 1.84 15.90 5.83
C ARG A 79 0.56 15.08 5.64
N PHE A 80 0.19 14.86 4.38
CA PHE A 80 -1.00 14.10 4.02
C PHE A 80 -0.73 13.10 2.88
N THR A 81 -1.39 11.95 2.96
CA THR A 81 -1.48 10.97 1.87
C THR A 81 -2.93 10.63 1.53
N GLY A 82 -3.25 10.55 0.25
CA GLY A 82 -4.59 10.29 -0.25
C GLY A 82 -4.64 9.07 -1.16
N VAL A 83 -5.61 8.18 -0.97
CA VAL A 83 -5.84 7.03 -1.86
C VAL A 83 -7.25 7.09 -2.43
N LYS A 84 -7.33 7.40 -3.73
CA LYS A 84 -8.60 7.43 -4.48
C LYS A 84 -8.86 6.05 -5.05
N ARG A 85 -10.08 5.55 -4.86
CA ARG A 85 -10.60 4.36 -5.54
C ARG A 85 -11.93 4.70 -6.20
N VAL A 86 -12.07 4.33 -7.47
CA VAL A 86 -13.27 4.57 -8.28
C VAL A 86 -13.49 3.34 -9.16
N GLY A 87 -14.37 2.43 -8.75
CA GLY A 87 -14.51 1.11 -9.38
C GLY A 87 -13.17 0.36 -9.34
N ALA A 88 -12.67 -0.05 -10.50
CA ALA A 88 -11.36 -0.71 -10.62
C ALA A 88 -10.17 0.27 -10.51
N PHE A 89 -10.40 1.57 -10.71
CA PHE A 89 -9.36 2.59 -10.69
C PHE A 89 -8.87 2.82 -9.26
N THR A 90 -7.54 2.93 -9.11
CA THR A 90 -6.88 3.29 -7.86
C THR A 90 -5.77 4.27 -8.17
N GLN A 91 -5.66 5.33 -7.39
CA GLN A 91 -4.55 6.28 -7.48
C GLN A 91 -4.14 6.82 -6.11
N ARG A 92 -2.84 6.97 -5.89
CA ARG A 92 -2.27 7.65 -4.71
C ARG A 92 -1.90 9.10 -4.98
N PHE A 93 -1.96 9.91 -3.93
CA PHE A 93 -1.68 11.34 -3.97
C PHE A 93 -0.94 11.80 -2.72
N ASP A 94 0.00 12.74 -2.91
CA ASP A 94 0.37 13.66 -1.85
C ASP A 94 -0.71 14.74 -1.66
N ARG A 95 -0.55 15.63 -0.68
CA ARG A 95 -1.52 16.72 -0.41
C ARG A 95 -1.81 17.58 -1.63
N ALA A 96 -0.76 18.01 -2.34
CA ALA A 96 -0.89 18.93 -3.46
C ALA A 96 -1.65 18.26 -4.62
N GLY A 97 -1.28 17.03 -4.96
CA GLY A 97 -1.95 16.22 -5.97
C GLY A 97 -3.40 15.91 -5.62
N TRP A 98 -3.68 15.61 -4.34
CA TRP A 98 -5.03 15.34 -3.87
C TRP A 98 -5.94 16.57 -4.02
N LEU A 99 -5.49 17.73 -3.55
CA LEU A 99 -6.25 18.97 -3.67
C LEU A 99 -6.45 19.38 -5.14
N ALA A 100 -5.44 19.16 -5.99
CA ALA A 100 -5.57 19.40 -7.43
C ALA A 100 -6.60 18.47 -8.10
N ASP A 101 -6.62 17.17 -7.75
CA ASP A 101 -7.61 16.20 -8.26
C ASP A 101 -9.04 16.53 -7.82
N ARG A 102 -9.21 17.02 -6.58
CA ARG A 102 -10.54 17.32 -6.01
C ARG A 102 -11.12 18.63 -6.47
N LYS A 103 -10.29 19.64 -6.75
CA LYS A 103 -10.74 21.00 -7.11
C LYS A 103 -11.80 21.05 -8.23
N PRO A 104 -11.69 20.30 -9.34
CA PRO A 104 -12.73 20.31 -10.39
C PRO A 104 -14.12 19.86 -9.90
N MET A 105 -14.20 18.99 -8.88
CA MET A 105 -15.47 18.48 -8.37
C MET A 105 -16.32 19.57 -7.70
N PHE A 106 -15.67 20.61 -7.16
CA PHE A 106 -16.32 21.76 -6.53
C PHE A 106 -16.96 22.70 -7.56
N GLN A 107 -16.60 22.56 -8.84
CA GLN A 107 -17.22 23.32 -9.94
C GLN A 107 -18.36 22.54 -10.60
N GLY A 108 -18.44 21.23 -10.38
CA GLY A 108 -19.31 20.30 -11.11
C GLY A 108 -20.62 19.93 -10.41
N GLY A 109 -21.01 20.62 -9.33
CA GLY A 109 -22.25 20.33 -8.60
C GLY A 109 -22.25 18.98 -7.89
N ALA A 110 -21.09 18.58 -7.34
CA ALA A 110 -20.97 17.35 -6.57
C ALA A 110 -21.81 17.42 -5.27
N ASN A 111 -22.44 16.30 -4.91
CA ASN A 111 -23.06 16.09 -3.62
C ASN A 111 -22.44 14.87 -2.94
N VAL A 112 -22.15 15.03 -1.65
CA VAL A 112 -21.55 14.04 -0.76
C VAL A 112 -22.51 13.82 0.40
N ARG A 113 -22.72 12.55 0.74
CA ARG A 113 -23.47 12.15 1.93
C ARG A 113 -22.65 11.18 2.77
N VAL A 114 -22.55 11.45 4.07
CA VAL A 114 -21.91 10.57 5.05
C VAL A 114 -22.96 9.78 5.84
N THR A 115 -22.74 8.47 5.96
CA THR A 115 -23.55 7.59 6.82
C THR A 115 -22.67 6.58 7.55
N GLU A 116 -23.18 5.96 8.62
CA GLU A 116 -22.50 4.86 9.33
C GLU A 116 -21.09 5.23 9.85
N LEU A 117 -20.94 6.42 10.43
CA LEU A 117 -19.67 6.87 11.01
C LEU A 117 -19.30 6.05 12.25
N THR A 118 -18.06 5.55 12.26
CA THR A 118 -17.46 4.78 13.33
C THR A 118 -16.07 5.34 13.65
N LEU A 119 -15.74 5.43 14.93
CA LEU A 119 -14.48 6.03 15.40
C LEU A 119 -13.64 4.99 16.14
N VAL A 120 -12.36 4.92 15.81
CA VAL A 120 -11.38 4.09 16.49
C VAL A 120 -10.21 4.96 16.93
N ALA A 121 -9.98 5.03 18.24
CA ALA A 121 -8.79 5.69 18.78
C ALA A 121 -7.54 4.88 18.41
N ALA A 122 -6.52 5.57 17.91
CA ALA A 122 -5.19 5.04 17.66
C ALA A 122 -4.15 5.90 18.39
N ALA A 123 -2.96 5.39 18.66
CA ALA A 123 -1.94 6.14 19.40
C ALA A 123 -1.60 7.47 18.70
N GLY A 124 -2.10 8.59 19.24
CA GLY A 124 -1.92 9.94 18.68
C GLY A 124 -2.85 10.34 17.52
N ALA A 125 -3.85 9.53 17.18
CA ALA A 125 -4.79 9.80 16.08
C ALA A 125 -6.19 9.23 16.36
N THR A 126 -7.20 9.69 15.62
CA THR A 126 -8.50 9.04 15.55
C THR A 126 -8.79 8.63 14.12
N ARG A 127 -9.07 7.35 13.90
CA ARG A 127 -9.48 6.80 12.61
C ARG A 127 -11.00 6.88 12.52
N ALA A 128 -11.51 7.63 11.54
CA ALA A 128 -12.93 7.81 11.27
C ALA A 128 -13.30 7.06 9.99
N VAL A 129 -14.21 6.09 10.09
CA VAL A 129 -14.65 5.26 8.96
C VAL A 129 -16.15 5.38 8.78
N PHE A 130 -16.59 5.64 7.54
CA PHE A 130 -17.99 5.87 7.20
C PHE A 130 -18.31 5.39 5.79
N THR A 131 -19.59 5.28 5.47
CA THR A 131 -20.06 5.12 4.08
C THR A 131 -20.22 6.50 3.47
N GLN A 132 -19.57 6.71 2.32
CA GLN A 132 -19.75 7.88 1.48
C GLN A 132 -20.64 7.52 0.30
N GLU A 133 -21.67 8.32 0.06
CA GLU A 133 -22.36 8.39 -1.23
C GLU A 133 -21.94 9.68 -1.92
N PHE A 134 -21.44 9.55 -3.15
CA PHE A 134 -21.05 10.65 -4.01
C PHE A 134 -21.93 10.66 -5.26
N THR A 135 -22.46 11.82 -5.61
CA THR A 135 -23.20 12.02 -6.86
C THR A 135 -22.73 13.28 -7.57
N SER A 136 -22.59 13.19 -8.89
CA SER A 136 -22.41 14.33 -9.80
C SER A 136 -23.12 14.03 -11.11
N SER A 137 -23.16 14.98 -12.04
CA SER A 137 -23.83 14.79 -13.34
C SER A 137 -23.43 13.48 -14.03
N GLY A 138 -24.37 12.54 -14.14
CA GLY A 138 -24.17 11.23 -14.78
C GLY A 138 -23.27 10.24 -14.04
N PHE A 139 -22.88 10.52 -12.80
CA PHE A 139 -21.98 9.67 -12.02
C PHE A 139 -22.46 9.52 -10.58
N ARG A 140 -22.47 8.27 -10.09
CA ARG A 140 -22.77 7.95 -8.70
C ARG A 140 -21.85 6.84 -8.22
N ASP A 141 -21.23 7.08 -7.07
CA ASP A 141 -20.34 6.14 -6.39
C ASP A 141 -20.74 6.01 -4.92
N VAL A 142 -20.81 4.77 -4.44
CA VAL A 142 -21.08 4.47 -3.03
C VAL A 142 -19.99 3.57 -2.50
N GLY A 143 -19.33 4.01 -1.44
CA GLY A 143 -18.10 3.38 -0.96
C GLY A 143 -17.83 3.59 0.51
N LYS A 144 -17.11 2.67 1.15
CA LYS A 144 -16.56 2.92 2.48
C LYS A 144 -15.38 3.87 2.35
N LYS A 145 -15.33 4.89 3.20
CA LYS A 145 -14.29 5.91 3.26
C LYS A 145 -13.68 5.97 4.65
N GLU A 146 -12.44 6.38 4.69
CA GLU A 146 -11.63 6.54 5.88
C GLU A 146 -10.91 7.87 5.91
N LEU A 147 -10.87 8.45 7.11
CA LEU A 147 -10.02 9.59 7.46
C LEU A 147 -9.19 9.23 8.69
N PHE A 148 -7.86 9.40 8.61
CA PHE A 148 -7.01 9.45 9.80
C PHE A 148 -6.86 10.89 10.27
N LEU A 149 -7.40 11.17 11.44
CA LEU A 149 -7.46 12.49 12.05
C LEU A 149 -6.38 12.64 13.11
N VAL A 150 -5.61 13.71 13.04
CA VAL A 150 -4.55 14.00 14.00
C VAL A 150 -4.78 15.36 14.67
N PRO A 151 -4.39 15.54 15.94
CA PRO A 151 -4.35 16.85 16.55
C PRO A 151 -3.27 17.70 15.86
N VAL A 152 -3.59 18.96 15.62
CA VAL A 152 -2.68 20.01 15.16
C VAL A 152 -2.81 21.21 16.11
N PRO A 153 -1.85 22.17 16.15
CA PRO A 153 -1.89 23.28 17.12
C PRO A 153 -3.23 24.04 17.16
N ASN A 154 -3.97 24.07 16.05
CA ASN A 154 -5.23 24.78 15.91
C ASN A 154 -6.45 23.85 15.71
N GLY A 155 -6.39 22.60 16.18
CA GLY A 155 -7.54 21.69 16.18
C GLY A 155 -7.22 20.31 15.61
N ILE A 156 -8.02 19.87 14.63
CA ILE A 156 -7.94 18.54 14.01
C ILE A 156 -7.61 18.72 12.53
N ALA A 157 -6.83 17.81 11.95
CA ALA A 157 -6.57 17.75 10.52
C ALA A 157 -6.57 16.31 9.99
N ILE A 158 -6.88 16.15 8.70
CA ILE A 158 -6.79 14.87 7.98
C ILE A 158 -5.34 14.66 7.58
N SER A 159 -4.72 13.61 8.12
CA SER A 159 -3.38 13.14 7.75
C SER A 159 -3.40 12.05 6.68
N ARG A 160 -4.52 11.32 6.55
CA ARG A 160 -4.76 10.39 5.45
C ARG A 160 -6.23 10.32 5.10
N GLU A 161 -6.53 10.21 3.82
CA GLU A 161 -7.88 9.92 3.33
C GLU A 161 -7.84 8.79 2.31
N GLU A 162 -8.71 7.80 2.48
CA GLU A 162 -8.82 6.68 1.56
C GLU A 162 -10.27 6.31 1.26
N MET A 163 -10.55 6.03 -0.01
CA MET A 163 -11.74 5.26 -0.38
C MET A 163 -11.41 3.77 -0.28
N LEU A 164 -11.97 3.08 0.71
CA LEU A 164 -11.71 1.67 1.03
C LEU A 164 -12.40 0.72 0.06
N SER A 165 -13.60 1.09 -0.39
CA SER A 165 -14.35 0.40 -1.44
C SER A 165 -15.09 1.42 -2.28
N SER A 166 -15.34 1.11 -3.55
CA SER A 166 -16.11 1.97 -4.45
C SER A 166 -17.03 1.10 -5.29
N ARG A 167 -18.28 1.52 -5.43
CA ARG A 167 -19.29 0.90 -6.29
C ARG A 167 -19.91 2.00 -7.13
N ILE A 168 -19.50 2.03 -8.39
CA ILE A 168 -20.10 2.87 -9.41
C ILE A 168 -21.35 2.17 -9.91
N SER A 169 -22.49 2.85 -9.90
CA SER A 169 -23.72 2.35 -10.55
C SER A 169 -23.42 2.02 -12.03
N ASP A 170 -23.93 0.89 -12.53
CA ASP A 170 -23.79 0.38 -13.93
C ASP A 170 -22.53 -0.45 -14.28
N SER A 171 -21.63 -0.75 -13.34
CA SER A 171 -20.59 -1.76 -13.62
C SER A 171 -21.13 -3.17 -13.35
N GLU A 172 -21.40 -3.93 -14.42
CA GLU A 172 -21.60 -5.39 -14.29
C GLU A 172 -20.40 -6.01 -13.55
N ALA A 173 -20.69 -6.90 -12.61
CA ALA A 173 -19.67 -7.66 -11.90
C ALA A 173 -19.01 -8.62 -12.90
N VAL A 174 -17.89 -8.20 -13.50
CA VAL A 174 -17.18 -9.07 -14.43
C VAL A 174 -16.70 -10.30 -13.69
N SER A 175 -17.15 -11.48 -14.10
CA SER A 175 -16.76 -12.75 -13.48
C SER A 175 -15.24 -12.85 -13.40
N GLU A 176 -14.72 -13.06 -12.19
CA GLU A 176 -13.29 -13.03 -11.94
C GLU A 176 -12.63 -14.35 -12.36
N GLY A 177 -11.70 -14.30 -13.32
CA GLY A 177 -10.88 -15.45 -13.72
C GLY A 177 -9.54 -15.55 -13.00
N VAL A 178 -9.10 -14.47 -12.33
CA VAL A 178 -7.81 -14.40 -11.64
C VAL A 178 -7.97 -13.74 -10.27
N PHE A 179 -7.41 -14.40 -9.26
CA PHE A 179 -7.43 -14.02 -7.85
C PHE A 179 -6.01 -13.81 -7.34
N ALA A 180 -5.86 -13.07 -6.24
CA ALA A 180 -4.60 -13.04 -5.51
C ALA A 180 -4.39 -14.38 -4.80
N TYR A 181 -3.14 -14.82 -4.72
CA TYR A 181 -2.75 -15.95 -3.88
C TYR A 181 -1.94 -15.43 -2.69
N HIS A 182 -2.36 -15.80 -1.49
CA HIS A 182 -1.75 -15.36 -0.25
C HIS A 182 -1.27 -16.56 0.55
N ARG A 183 0.06 -16.71 0.64
CA ARG A 183 0.78 -17.79 1.35
C ARG A 183 0.43 -19.20 0.85
N ASP A 184 -0.74 -19.72 1.21
CA ASP A 184 -1.19 -21.11 1.05
C ASP A 184 -2.64 -21.21 0.54
N GLY A 185 -3.23 -20.11 0.08
CA GLY A 185 -4.59 -20.10 -0.44
C GLY A 185 -4.93 -18.90 -1.33
N LEU A 186 -6.06 -19.00 -2.03
CA LEU A 186 -6.57 -17.91 -2.87
C LEU A 186 -7.43 -16.94 -2.05
N VAL A 187 -7.34 -15.65 -2.36
CA VAL A 187 -8.20 -14.61 -1.77
C VAL A 187 -9.56 -14.65 -2.47
N VAL A 188 -10.59 -15.14 -1.78
CA VAL A 188 -11.95 -15.33 -2.32
C VAL A 188 -12.93 -14.20 -1.97
N GLN A 189 -12.59 -13.37 -0.98
CA GLN A 189 -13.40 -12.23 -0.56
C GLN A 189 -12.50 -11.19 0.11
N ARG A 190 -12.77 -9.91 -0.11
CA ARG A 190 -12.19 -8.77 0.63
C ARG A 190 -13.30 -8.05 1.38
N GLY A 191 -12.98 -7.30 2.43
CA GLY A 191 -14.05 -6.63 3.19
C GLY A 191 -14.80 -7.57 4.12
N PHE A 192 -14.10 -8.43 4.86
CA PHE A 192 -14.77 -9.29 5.84
C PHE A 192 -15.14 -8.49 7.10
N ASP A 193 -16.40 -8.56 7.51
CA ASP A 193 -16.89 -7.92 8.72
C ASP A 193 -16.27 -8.57 9.97
N LYS A 194 -15.32 -7.86 10.60
CA LYS A 194 -14.64 -8.36 11.80
C LYS A 194 -15.59 -8.59 12.98
N GLY A 195 -16.76 -7.96 13.00
CA GLY A 195 -17.82 -8.22 13.97
C GLY A 195 -18.38 -9.64 13.93
N LYS A 196 -18.07 -10.42 12.88
CA LYS A 196 -18.40 -11.85 12.75
C LYS A 196 -17.27 -12.78 13.22
N LEU A 197 -16.09 -12.25 13.54
CA LEU A 197 -14.97 -13.04 14.03
C LEU A 197 -15.21 -13.43 15.49
N ARG A 198 -14.87 -14.68 15.81
CA ARG A 198 -15.01 -15.25 17.17
C ARG A 198 -13.72 -15.92 17.65
N ALA A 199 -12.86 -16.33 16.71
CA ALA A 199 -11.56 -16.91 17.02
C ALA A 199 -10.55 -15.83 17.43
N ALA A 200 -9.61 -16.19 18.29
CA ALA A 200 -8.47 -15.33 18.60
C ALA A 200 -7.51 -15.25 17.38
N PRO A 201 -6.94 -14.08 17.07
CA PRO A 201 -5.98 -13.97 15.98
C PRO A 201 -4.66 -14.68 16.32
N ARG A 202 -4.07 -15.32 15.31
CA ARG A 202 -2.75 -15.96 15.38
C ARG A 202 -1.79 -15.28 14.41
N LEU A 203 -0.56 -15.05 14.86
CA LEU A 203 0.50 -14.53 14.00
C LEU A 203 0.96 -15.65 13.03
N LEU A 204 0.99 -15.35 11.73
CA LEU A 204 1.42 -16.27 10.66
C LEU A 204 2.87 -16.04 10.26
N SER A 205 3.36 -14.80 10.40
CA SER A 205 4.73 -14.39 10.15
C SER A 205 5.58 -14.50 11.42
N ALA A 206 6.91 -14.41 11.28
CA ALA A 206 7.76 -14.21 12.45
C ALA A 206 7.51 -12.80 13.05
N PRO A 207 7.63 -12.61 14.38
CA PRO A 207 7.39 -11.30 15.02
C PRO A 207 8.22 -10.13 14.48
N ASN A 208 9.39 -10.42 13.93
CA ASN A 208 10.33 -9.44 13.39
C ASN A 208 10.22 -9.26 11.86
N GLU A 209 9.40 -10.06 11.18
CA GLU A 209 9.15 -9.90 9.74
C GLU A 209 8.36 -8.60 9.46
N SER A 210 8.49 -8.10 8.24
CA SER A 210 7.67 -7.02 7.71
C SER A 210 7.40 -7.33 6.24
N PRO A 211 6.14 -7.38 5.81
CA PRO A 211 4.92 -7.15 6.60
C PRO A 211 4.61 -8.28 7.60
N LEU A 212 3.71 -7.98 8.54
CA LEU A 212 3.12 -8.98 9.42
C LEU A 212 1.84 -9.56 8.83
N ASP A 213 1.68 -10.86 8.98
CA ASP A 213 0.47 -11.59 8.60
C ASP A 213 -0.20 -12.16 9.86
N ILE A 214 -1.52 -12.00 9.98
CA ILE A 214 -2.32 -12.71 10.99
C ILE A 214 -3.43 -13.52 10.32
N GLY A 215 -3.85 -14.59 10.99
CA GLY A 215 -4.97 -15.42 10.59
C GLY A 215 -5.98 -15.59 11.71
N LEU A 216 -7.25 -15.75 11.33
CA LEU A 216 -8.36 -16.05 12.20
C LEU A 216 -9.18 -17.17 11.56
N GLU A 217 -9.56 -18.16 12.37
CA GLU A 217 -10.54 -19.14 11.93
C GLU A 217 -11.90 -18.48 11.73
N VAL A 218 -12.62 -18.90 10.69
CA VAL A 218 -13.93 -18.37 10.35
C VAL A 218 -14.90 -19.51 10.07
N ALA A 219 -16.08 -19.44 10.67
CA ALA A 219 -17.15 -20.39 10.40
C ALA A 219 -17.67 -20.18 8.97
N THR A 220 -17.91 -21.28 8.24
CA THR A 220 -18.30 -21.22 6.82
C THR A 220 -19.64 -20.50 6.61
N ASP A 221 -20.56 -20.58 7.57
CA ASP A 221 -21.86 -19.89 7.56
C ASP A 221 -21.75 -18.36 7.71
N ALA A 222 -20.65 -17.85 8.29
CA ALA A 222 -20.37 -16.42 8.38
C ALA A 222 -19.93 -15.78 7.04
N LEU A 223 -19.55 -16.60 6.05
CA LEU A 223 -19.04 -16.16 4.75
C LEU A 223 -20.16 -15.72 3.80
N THR A 224 -19.79 -15.07 2.70
CA THR A 224 -20.71 -14.85 1.57
C THR A 224 -20.97 -16.14 0.80
N GLU A 225 -22.08 -16.22 0.07
CA GLU A 225 -22.38 -17.38 -0.80
C GLU A 225 -21.27 -17.61 -1.83
N SER A 226 -20.82 -16.55 -2.49
CA SER A 226 -19.72 -16.61 -3.46
C SER A 226 -18.42 -17.15 -2.86
N ALA A 227 -18.08 -16.77 -1.62
CA ALA A 227 -16.90 -17.31 -0.94
C ALA A 227 -17.09 -18.79 -0.58
N ARG A 228 -18.24 -19.18 -0.01
CA ARG A 228 -18.55 -20.59 0.32
C ARG A 228 -18.49 -21.50 -0.90
N ALA A 229 -18.92 -21.01 -2.05
CA ALA A 229 -18.92 -21.76 -3.31
C ALA A 229 -17.52 -22.20 -3.77
N TRP A 230 -16.44 -21.72 -3.14
CA TRP A 230 -15.09 -22.20 -3.39
C TRP A 230 -14.72 -23.49 -2.66
N LEU A 231 -15.45 -23.89 -1.62
CA LEU A 231 -15.12 -25.09 -0.84
C LEU A 231 -15.10 -26.33 -1.75
N GLY A 232 -14.00 -27.10 -1.69
CA GLY A 232 -13.78 -28.28 -2.50
C GLY A 232 -13.44 -28.02 -3.98
N LYS A 233 -13.50 -26.76 -4.46
CA LYS A 233 -13.09 -26.42 -5.82
C LYS A 233 -11.59 -26.54 -5.98
N GLU A 234 -11.19 -27.03 -7.15
CA GLU A 234 -9.80 -27.03 -7.57
C GLU A 234 -9.35 -25.62 -7.94
N VAL A 235 -8.13 -25.28 -7.52
CA VAL A 235 -7.50 -23.97 -7.73
C VAL A 235 -6.09 -24.23 -8.23
N THR A 236 -5.69 -23.51 -9.27
CA THR A 236 -4.30 -23.47 -9.73
C THR A 236 -3.65 -22.18 -9.25
N ALA A 237 -2.63 -22.29 -8.41
CA ALA A 237 -1.77 -21.19 -8.00
C ALA A 237 -0.61 -21.02 -8.99
N TYR A 238 -0.15 -19.78 -9.20
CA TYR A 238 0.95 -19.42 -10.10
C TYR A 238 1.95 -18.52 -9.38
N THR A 239 3.24 -18.85 -9.45
CA THR A 239 4.32 -18.01 -8.93
C THR A 239 4.65 -16.85 -9.88
N THR A 240 5.53 -15.94 -9.46
CA THR A 240 6.07 -14.84 -10.30
C THR A 240 6.89 -15.32 -11.49
N THR A 241 7.33 -16.58 -11.49
CA THR A 241 8.09 -17.20 -12.59
C THR A 241 7.21 -18.02 -13.52
N GLY A 242 5.94 -18.23 -13.18
CA GLY A 242 4.97 -19.02 -13.94
C GLY A 242 4.88 -20.49 -13.54
N GLU A 243 5.62 -20.92 -12.52
CA GLU A 243 5.43 -22.26 -11.93
C GLU A 243 4.04 -22.36 -11.34
N SER A 244 3.39 -23.51 -11.51
CA SER A 244 2.02 -23.73 -11.05
C SER A 244 1.87 -24.92 -10.14
N CYS A 245 0.89 -24.84 -9.24
CA CYS A 245 0.54 -25.89 -8.30
C CYS A 245 -0.98 -25.89 -8.10
N SER A 246 -1.61 -27.05 -8.23
CA SER A 246 -3.05 -27.21 -8.04
C SER A 246 -3.38 -27.88 -6.71
N GLY A 247 -4.42 -27.40 -6.05
CA GLY A 247 -4.97 -27.98 -4.82
C GLY A 247 -6.46 -27.64 -4.69
N LYS A 248 -7.17 -28.33 -3.79
CA LYS A 248 -8.57 -28.04 -3.51
C LYS A 248 -8.70 -27.11 -2.32
N VAL A 249 -9.67 -26.21 -2.34
CA VAL A 249 -9.98 -25.38 -1.16
C VAL A 249 -10.54 -26.28 -0.06
N ALA A 250 -9.79 -26.46 1.02
CA ALA A 250 -10.14 -27.35 2.13
C ALA A 250 -10.93 -26.63 3.24
N ARG A 251 -10.61 -25.35 3.46
CA ARG A 251 -11.15 -24.54 4.57
C ARG A 251 -10.99 -23.06 4.27
N PHE A 252 -11.53 -22.23 5.15
CA PHE A 252 -11.40 -20.77 5.06
C PHE A 252 -10.70 -20.19 6.29
N GLU A 253 -9.98 -19.11 6.07
CA GLU A 253 -9.44 -18.24 7.12
C GLU A 253 -9.71 -16.79 6.75
N VAL A 254 -9.93 -15.96 7.76
CA VAL A 254 -9.83 -14.50 7.59
C VAL A 254 -8.41 -14.09 7.91
N ARG A 255 -7.81 -13.24 7.09
CA ARG A 255 -6.43 -12.78 7.24
C ARG A 255 -6.35 -11.27 7.14
N VAL A 256 -5.27 -10.75 7.72
CA VAL A 256 -4.82 -9.37 7.58
C VAL A 256 -3.32 -9.40 7.31
N ARG A 257 -2.87 -8.57 6.37
CA ARG A 257 -1.45 -8.32 6.10
C ARG A 257 -1.20 -6.82 6.19
N ALA A 258 -0.30 -6.43 7.06
CA ALA A 258 0.00 -5.02 7.29
C ALA A 258 1.49 -4.79 7.55
N VAL A 259 1.97 -3.60 7.23
CA VAL A 259 3.23 -3.02 7.72
C VAL A 259 2.88 -2.09 8.88
N PRO A 260 3.09 -2.52 10.13
CA PRO A 260 2.89 -1.67 11.30
C PRO A 260 3.94 -0.57 11.34
N HIS A 261 3.57 0.58 11.89
CA HIS A 261 4.47 1.70 12.11
C HIS A 261 5.72 1.27 12.90
N PHE A 262 6.91 1.78 12.54
CA PHE A 262 8.18 1.38 13.16
C PHE A 262 8.16 1.45 14.69
N GLY A 263 7.55 2.50 15.26
CA GLY A 263 7.44 2.67 16.72
C GLY A 263 6.66 1.54 17.41
N MET A 264 5.66 0.95 16.75
CA MET A 264 4.95 -0.22 17.28
C MET A 264 5.84 -1.46 17.29
N ARG A 265 6.63 -1.63 16.23
CA ARG A 265 7.58 -2.76 16.15
C ARG A 265 8.68 -2.64 17.20
N GLN A 266 9.19 -1.42 17.45
CA GLN A 266 10.15 -1.15 18.52
C GLN A 266 9.58 -1.55 19.89
N ALA A 267 8.37 -1.09 20.21
CA ALA A 267 7.66 -1.46 21.44
C ALA A 267 7.50 -3.00 21.55
N TRP A 268 7.03 -3.66 20.50
CA TRP A 268 6.88 -5.13 20.50
C TRP A 268 8.20 -5.89 20.62
N ASN A 269 9.31 -5.31 20.15
CA ASN A 269 10.64 -5.89 20.29
C ASN A 269 11.26 -5.68 21.68
N GLY A 270 10.60 -4.91 22.55
CA GLY A 270 11.10 -4.57 23.87
C GLY A 270 12.20 -3.51 23.86
N GLU A 271 12.16 -2.61 22.87
CA GLU A 271 12.99 -1.41 22.88
C GLU A 271 12.44 -0.39 23.90
N ARG A 272 13.27 0.58 24.31
CA ARG A 272 12.90 1.63 25.29
C ARG A 272 12.47 1.08 26.66
N ASP A 273 13.14 0.02 27.12
CA ASP A 273 12.91 -0.64 28.40
C ASP A 273 11.50 -1.29 28.52
N GLU A 274 10.81 -1.49 27.40
CA GLU A 274 9.55 -2.24 27.36
C GLU A 274 9.82 -3.76 27.30
N PRO A 275 8.93 -4.60 27.86
CA PRO A 275 9.04 -6.04 27.68
C PRO A 275 8.67 -6.46 26.25
N LYS A 276 9.43 -7.38 25.66
CA LYS A 276 9.11 -7.96 24.35
C LYS A 276 7.70 -8.55 24.33
N ALA A 277 6.88 -8.15 23.36
CA ALA A 277 5.51 -8.61 23.22
C ALA A 277 5.43 -10.08 22.77
N ALA A 278 4.51 -10.83 23.36
CA ALA A 278 4.21 -12.20 22.91
C ALA A 278 3.50 -12.18 21.53
N PRO A 279 3.67 -13.21 20.68
CA PRO A 279 3.03 -13.26 19.36
C PRO A 279 1.52 -13.04 19.36
N GLY A 280 0.79 -13.57 20.37
CA GLY A 280 -0.65 -13.35 20.50
C GLY A 280 -1.03 -11.90 20.83
N THR A 281 -0.16 -11.17 21.52
CA THR A 281 -0.36 -9.73 21.79
C THR A 281 -0.16 -8.92 20.51
N ILE A 282 0.88 -9.24 19.72
CA ILE A 282 1.11 -8.63 18.41
C ILE A 282 -0.09 -8.91 17.49
N ALA A 283 -0.55 -10.15 17.42
CA ALA A 283 -1.66 -10.54 16.56
C ALA A 283 -2.97 -9.80 16.89
N ARG A 284 -3.28 -9.64 18.19
CA ARG A 284 -4.43 -8.84 18.65
C ARG A 284 -4.29 -7.35 18.35
N ALA A 285 -3.08 -6.80 18.48
CA ALA A 285 -2.84 -5.40 18.14
C ALA A 285 -3.03 -5.15 16.64
N VAL A 286 -2.51 -6.05 15.79
CA VAL A 286 -2.73 -6.02 14.32
C VAL A 286 -4.23 -6.15 14.00
N GLU A 287 -4.94 -7.13 14.56
CA GLU A 287 -6.37 -7.32 14.32
C GLU A 287 -7.22 -6.12 14.80
N GLY A 288 -6.92 -5.59 15.98
CA GLY A 288 -7.61 -4.44 16.55
C GLY A 288 -7.49 -3.19 15.68
N MET A 289 -6.31 -2.97 15.10
CA MET A 289 -6.04 -1.85 14.21
C MET A 289 -6.60 -2.05 12.81
N ALA A 290 -6.61 -3.29 12.32
CA ALA A 290 -7.14 -3.62 11.02
C ALA A 290 -8.65 -3.42 10.93
N GLN A 291 -9.12 -3.07 9.74
CA GLN A 291 -10.54 -2.85 9.48
C GLN A 291 -11.10 -3.78 8.46
N SER A 292 -12.41 -3.76 8.32
CA SER A 292 -13.13 -4.84 7.65
C SER A 292 -12.64 -5.03 6.21
N GLU A 293 -12.30 -3.96 5.49
CA GLU A 293 -11.67 -3.98 4.17
C GLU A 293 -10.26 -4.60 4.12
N GLU A 294 -9.52 -4.50 5.22
CA GLU A 294 -8.18 -5.08 5.40
C GLU A 294 -8.26 -6.55 5.81
N HIS A 295 -9.44 -7.00 6.26
CA HIS A 295 -9.75 -8.41 6.46
C HIS A 295 -10.20 -9.04 5.14
N PHE A 296 -9.48 -10.06 4.71
CA PHE A 296 -9.80 -10.82 3.50
C PHE A 296 -9.93 -12.30 3.82
N VAL A 297 -10.83 -12.97 3.13
CA VAL A 297 -11.06 -14.41 3.27
C VAL A 297 -10.15 -15.14 2.30
N VAL A 298 -9.38 -16.08 2.82
CA VAL A 298 -8.54 -17.00 2.06
C VAL A 298 -9.17 -18.38 2.06
N GLY A 299 -9.38 -18.95 0.87
CA GLY A 299 -9.63 -20.38 0.70
C GLY A 299 -8.31 -21.13 0.77
N VAL A 300 -8.02 -21.71 1.93
CA VAL A 300 -6.76 -22.43 2.18
C VAL A 300 -6.80 -23.78 1.46
N LEU A 301 -5.74 -24.10 0.73
CA LEU A 301 -5.66 -25.33 -0.05
C LEU A 301 -5.39 -26.56 0.85
N ASP A 302 -5.82 -27.73 0.39
CA ASP A 302 -5.56 -29.04 1.01
C ASP A 302 -4.09 -29.48 0.95
N ARG A 303 -3.24 -28.70 0.27
CA ARG A 303 -1.80 -28.90 0.17
C ARG A 303 -1.08 -27.56 0.06
N ALA A 304 0.18 -27.55 0.47
CA ALA A 304 1.03 -26.39 0.28
C ALA A 304 1.32 -26.15 -1.21
N CYS A 305 1.02 -24.95 -1.68
CA CYS A 305 1.44 -24.42 -2.96
C CYS A 305 2.12 -23.06 -2.71
N ALA A 306 3.11 -22.72 -3.54
CA ALA A 306 3.59 -21.35 -3.63
C ALA A 306 2.82 -20.61 -4.74
N GLY A 307 2.63 -19.31 -4.58
CA GLY A 307 1.96 -18.52 -5.61
C GLY A 307 1.87 -17.04 -5.26
N SER A 308 1.54 -16.26 -6.28
CA SER A 308 1.14 -14.85 -6.19
C SER A 308 -0.23 -14.64 -6.82
N TRP A 309 -0.61 -15.45 -7.82
CA TRP A 309 -1.95 -15.45 -8.41
C TRP A 309 -2.57 -16.83 -8.35
N ALA A 310 -3.89 -16.87 -8.49
CA ALA A 310 -4.65 -18.11 -8.58
C ALA A 310 -5.79 -18.00 -9.58
N SER A 311 -6.21 -19.14 -10.12
CA SER A 311 -7.40 -19.29 -10.96
C SER A 311 -8.18 -20.54 -10.54
N GLY A 312 -9.49 -20.54 -10.78
CA GLY A 312 -10.34 -21.74 -10.66
C GLY A 312 -10.14 -22.76 -11.78
N ALA A 313 -9.24 -22.49 -12.73
CA ALA A 313 -8.83 -23.40 -13.79
C ALA A 313 -7.32 -23.28 -14.08
N ALA A 314 -6.76 -24.34 -14.65
CA ALA A 314 -5.40 -24.30 -15.17
C ALA A 314 -5.36 -23.52 -16.49
N HIS A 315 -4.41 -22.59 -16.61
CA HIS A 315 -4.19 -21.75 -17.77
C HIS A 315 -2.70 -21.78 -18.13
N ALA A 316 -2.40 -21.59 -19.40
CA ALA A 316 -1.03 -21.37 -19.84
C ALA A 316 -0.51 -20.03 -19.29
N PHE A 317 0.64 -20.07 -18.62
CA PHE A 317 1.35 -18.87 -18.18
C PHE A 317 2.30 -18.41 -19.28
N ILE A 318 2.08 -17.20 -19.78
CA ILE A 318 2.94 -16.57 -20.78
C ILE A 318 3.90 -15.65 -20.02
N LYS A 319 5.17 -16.05 -19.94
CA LYS A 319 6.19 -15.31 -19.19
C LYS A 319 6.57 -14.02 -19.91
N ALA A 320 6.66 -12.93 -19.15
CA ALA A 320 7.21 -11.68 -19.65
C ALA A 320 8.75 -11.72 -19.63
N ALA A 321 9.38 -11.02 -20.57
CA ALA A 321 10.83 -10.99 -20.71
C ALA A 321 11.34 -9.54 -20.78
N ALA A 322 12.58 -9.30 -20.37
CA ALA A 322 13.21 -8.01 -20.57
C ALA A 322 13.32 -7.70 -22.07
N ALA A 323 12.88 -6.53 -22.51
CA ALA A 323 13.06 -6.09 -23.88
C ALA A 323 14.52 -5.67 -24.12
N SER A 324 15.00 -5.89 -25.35
CA SER A 324 16.38 -5.58 -25.74
C SER A 324 16.45 -4.81 -27.06
N GLY A 325 17.63 -4.25 -27.35
CA GLY A 325 17.92 -3.58 -28.63
C GLY A 325 16.95 -2.45 -28.97
N LYS A 326 16.58 -2.36 -30.26
CA LYS A 326 15.72 -1.29 -30.79
C LYS A 326 14.35 -1.20 -30.12
N LEU A 327 13.78 -2.33 -29.68
CA LEU A 327 12.50 -2.32 -28.97
C LEU A 327 12.63 -1.65 -27.60
N ARG A 328 13.70 -1.95 -26.87
CA ARG A 328 14.00 -1.29 -25.59
C ARG A 328 14.17 0.21 -25.79
N ASP A 329 14.98 0.62 -26.76
CA ASP A 329 15.27 2.02 -27.03
C ASP A 329 14.00 2.80 -27.42
N ALA A 330 13.16 2.22 -28.28
CA ALA A 330 11.87 2.80 -28.64
C ALA A 330 10.92 2.89 -27.45
N GLY A 331 10.91 1.88 -26.57
CA GLY A 331 10.13 1.90 -25.33
C GLY A 331 10.52 3.05 -24.41
N VAL A 332 11.82 3.20 -24.14
CA VAL A 332 12.33 4.31 -23.30
C VAL A 332 12.01 5.66 -23.93
N ALA A 333 12.19 5.81 -25.25
CA ALA A 333 11.85 7.06 -25.93
C ALA A 333 10.35 7.39 -25.83
N ALA A 334 9.48 6.40 -26.05
CA ALA A 334 8.02 6.57 -25.93
C ALA A 334 7.59 6.88 -24.49
N PHE A 335 8.23 6.27 -23.50
CA PHE A 335 7.98 6.54 -22.09
C PHE A 335 8.36 7.98 -21.71
N LYS A 336 9.53 8.45 -22.14
CA LYS A 336 9.97 9.85 -21.91
C LYS A 336 9.11 10.89 -22.61
N ALA A 337 8.43 10.50 -23.69
CA ALA A 337 7.49 11.36 -24.40
C ALA A 337 6.12 11.51 -23.71
N LEU A 338 5.85 10.77 -22.63
CA LEU A 338 4.60 10.90 -21.88
C LEU A 338 4.52 12.26 -21.17
N PRO A 339 3.36 12.96 -21.22
CA PRO A 339 3.18 14.21 -20.47
C PRO A 339 3.49 14.06 -18.96
N ALA A 340 3.05 12.95 -18.36
CA ALA A 340 3.29 12.64 -16.96
C ALA A 340 4.79 12.44 -16.62
N TYR A 341 5.62 12.01 -17.58
CA TYR A 341 7.06 11.94 -17.39
C TYR A 341 7.65 13.35 -17.27
N SER A 342 7.25 14.28 -18.15
CA SER A 342 7.70 15.68 -18.10
C SER A 342 7.29 16.39 -16.80
N GLU A 343 6.10 16.08 -16.27
CA GLU A 343 5.66 16.58 -14.96
C GLU A 343 6.55 16.08 -13.81
N LEU A 344 6.84 14.77 -13.79
CA LEU A 344 7.73 14.17 -12.79
C LEU A 344 9.16 14.70 -12.93
N GLN A 345 9.67 14.85 -14.15
CA GLN A 345 10.98 15.44 -14.41
C GLN A 345 11.05 16.86 -13.86
N LYS A 346 10.02 17.69 -14.09
CA LYS A 346 9.97 19.05 -13.54
C LYS A 346 10.03 19.05 -12.02
N LYS A 347 9.24 18.19 -11.36
CA LYS A 347 9.27 18.02 -9.89
C LYS A 347 10.66 17.59 -9.41
N PHE A 348 11.27 16.60 -10.09
CA PHE A 348 12.62 16.14 -9.79
C PHE A 348 13.66 17.25 -9.87
N VAL A 349 13.68 18.05 -10.96
CA VAL A 349 14.61 19.18 -11.08
C VAL A 349 14.39 20.21 -9.97
N GLN A 350 13.13 20.49 -9.61
CA GLN A 350 12.80 21.44 -8.54
C GLN A 350 13.29 20.96 -7.16
N GLU A 351 13.17 19.68 -6.86
CA GLU A 351 13.48 19.12 -5.54
C GLU A 351 14.95 18.72 -5.37
N THR A 352 15.66 18.42 -6.47
CA THR A 352 17.04 17.94 -6.44
C THR A 352 18.06 18.90 -7.03
N SER A 353 17.61 19.91 -7.79
CA SER A 353 18.45 20.76 -8.65
C SER A 353 19.22 20.02 -9.75
N ASP A 354 18.95 18.74 -9.99
CA ASP A 354 19.57 17.96 -11.08
C ASP A 354 18.73 18.08 -12.37
N ALA A 355 19.13 18.98 -13.25
CA ALA A 355 18.54 19.14 -14.58
C ALA A 355 19.25 18.32 -15.68
N ALA A 356 20.40 17.69 -15.36
CA ALA A 356 21.21 17.01 -16.35
C ALA A 356 20.73 15.57 -16.60
N HIS A 357 20.07 14.96 -15.60
CA HIS A 357 19.65 13.56 -15.65
C HIS A 357 18.13 13.40 -15.67
N GLY A 358 17.70 12.26 -16.23
CA GLY A 358 16.31 11.82 -16.11
C GLY A 358 16.04 11.36 -14.68
N TRP A 359 14.88 11.72 -14.12
CA TRP A 359 14.51 11.33 -12.75
C TRP A 359 14.60 9.81 -12.53
N GLU A 360 14.34 9.01 -13.57
CA GLU A 360 14.42 7.55 -13.55
C GLU A 360 15.84 6.98 -13.49
N THR A 361 16.87 7.82 -13.65
CA THR A 361 18.29 7.39 -13.66
C THR A 361 19.02 7.68 -12.36
N VAL A 362 18.54 8.61 -11.54
CA VAL A 362 19.18 9.00 -10.28
C VAL A 362 18.53 8.22 -9.14
N ASN A 363 19.25 7.26 -8.56
CA ASN A 363 18.72 6.32 -7.56
C ASN A 363 17.39 5.67 -8.02
N GLY A 364 17.28 5.47 -9.34
CA GLY A 364 16.07 4.99 -9.97
C GLY A 364 16.21 3.58 -10.52
N GLU A 365 15.07 2.93 -10.70
CA GLU A 365 14.94 1.67 -11.40
C GLU A 365 14.08 1.90 -12.63
N LEU A 366 14.59 1.54 -13.80
CA LEU A 366 13.87 1.55 -15.08
C LEU A 366 13.82 0.13 -15.63
N SER A 367 12.61 -0.40 -15.77
CA SER A 367 12.33 -1.69 -16.38
C SER A 367 11.63 -1.51 -17.73
N VAL A 368 12.02 -2.33 -18.70
CA VAL A 368 11.35 -2.43 -20.00
C VAL A 368 11.07 -3.90 -20.27
N THR A 369 9.80 -4.27 -20.22
CA THR A 369 9.35 -5.66 -20.23
C THR A 369 8.44 -5.89 -21.42
N GLU A 370 8.77 -6.88 -22.23
CA GLU A 370 7.96 -7.35 -23.36
C GLU A 370 7.16 -8.61 -22.96
N LEU A 371 5.94 -8.69 -23.48
CA LEU A 371 5.11 -9.89 -23.43
C LEU A 371 4.68 -10.28 -24.85
N ARG A 372 5.02 -11.52 -25.24
CA ARG A 372 4.66 -12.10 -26.55
C ARG A 372 3.66 -13.24 -26.33
N ALA A 373 2.38 -12.95 -26.53
CA ALA A 373 1.34 -13.98 -26.52
C ALA A 373 1.14 -14.54 -27.95
N PRO A 374 0.82 -15.84 -28.09
CA PRO A 374 0.48 -16.42 -29.39
C PRO A 374 -0.66 -15.65 -30.07
N GLU A 375 -0.56 -15.46 -31.39
CA GLU A 375 -1.60 -14.86 -32.23
C GLU A 375 -2.03 -13.43 -31.84
N ARG A 376 -1.24 -12.74 -30.99
CA ARG A 376 -1.51 -11.38 -30.54
C ARG A 376 -0.33 -10.46 -30.81
N PRO A 377 -0.56 -9.15 -31.05
CA PRO A 377 0.52 -8.17 -31.08
C PRO A 377 1.29 -8.20 -29.75
N PRO A 378 2.64 -8.12 -29.76
CA PRO A 378 3.40 -8.02 -28.52
C PRO A 378 3.00 -6.78 -27.73
N LEU A 379 3.12 -6.89 -26.41
CA LEU A 379 2.92 -5.77 -25.49
C LEU A 379 4.26 -5.37 -24.91
N LEU A 380 4.45 -4.07 -24.72
CA LEU A 380 5.63 -3.50 -24.07
C LEU A 380 5.17 -2.68 -22.87
N LEU A 381 5.64 -3.03 -21.67
CA LEU A 381 5.51 -2.23 -20.47
C LEU A 381 6.85 -1.55 -20.18
N VAL A 382 6.83 -0.23 -19.98
CA VAL A 382 7.98 0.52 -19.44
C VAL A 382 7.55 1.05 -18.08
N ALA A 383 8.29 0.73 -17.03
CA ALA A 383 8.01 1.19 -15.68
C ALA A 383 9.27 1.73 -15.04
N ALA A 384 9.17 2.90 -14.43
CA ALA A 384 10.26 3.52 -13.70
C ALA A 384 9.81 3.96 -12.31
N ARG A 385 10.75 3.92 -11.38
CA ARG A 385 10.66 4.56 -10.07
C ARG A 385 11.97 5.24 -9.72
N SER A 386 11.91 6.27 -8.89
CA SER A 386 13.07 6.90 -8.24
C SER A 386 12.63 7.51 -6.92
N GLY A 387 13.57 7.64 -6.00
CA GLY A 387 13.31 8.00 -4.62
C GLY A 387 13.25 6.78 -3.73
N GLY A 388 13.78 6.91 -2.52
CA GLY A 388 13.95 5.81 -1.58
C GLY A 388 13.47 6.12 -0.17
N GLY A 389 12.62 7.13 0.03
CA GLY A 389 12.06 7.36 1.35
C GLY A 389 11.49 8.74 1.65
N CYS A 390 11.32 8.97 2.95
CA CYS A 390 10.66 10.11 3.61
C CYS A 390 11.24 11.50 3.33
N ALA A 391 12.27 11.63 2.48
CA ALA A 391 12.88 12.90 2.14
C ALA A 391 13.35 12.94 0.67
N GLY A 392 13.02 14.03 -0.01
CA GLY A 392 13.41 14.30 -1.40
C GLY A 392 12.38 13.83 -2.42
N PHE A 393 12.83 13.73 -3.67
CA PHE A 393 11.99 13.31 -4.79
C PHE A 393 11.61 11.83 -4.68
N ASN A 394 10.31 11.55 -4.80
CA ASN A 394 9.77 10.23 -5.06
C ASN A 394 8.84 10.32 -6.26
N GLY A 395 9.10 9.48 -7.26
CA GLY A 395 8.34 9.41 -8.49
C GLY A 395 8.23 7.98 -8.97
N SER A 396 7.04 7.61 -9.43
CA SER A 396 6.79 6.35 -10.12
C SER A 396 5.93 6.61 -11.35
N LEU A 397 6.22 5.89 -12.42
CA LEU A 397 5.47 5.99 -13.67
C LEU A 397 5.59 4.70 -14.45
N SER A 398 4.47 4.20 -14.97
CA SER A 398 4.44 3.07 -15.87
C SER A 398 3.60 3.38 -17.11
N GLY A 399 3.97 2.83 -18.26
CA GLY A 399 3.23 2.94 -19.51
C GLY A 399 3.14 1.59 -20.22
N LEU A 400 2.04 1.36 -20.94
CA LEU A 400 1.79 0.13 -21.68
C LEU A 400 1.47 0.43 -23.15
N TRP A 401 2.18 -0.25 -24.05
CA TRP A 401 2.05 -0.10 -25.50
C TRP A 401 1.78 -1.44 -26.19
N LYS A 402 1.04 -1.39 -27.29
CA LYS A 402 1.07 -2.42 -28.33
C LYS A 402 2.27 -2.19 -29.24
N VAL A 403 2.98 -3.26 -29.57
CA VAL A 403 4.12 -3.25 -30.48
C VAL A 403 3.66 -3.69 -31.86
N GLY A 404 3.98 -2.89 -32.88
CA GLY A 404 3.88 -3.23 -34.29
C GLY A 404 5.18 -2.90 -35.03
N GLY A 405 5.16 -2.97 -36.36
CA GLY A 405 6.34 -2.72 -37.19
C GLY A 405 7.29 -3.92 -37.24
N THR A 406 8.59 -3.65 -37.45
CA THR A 406 9.64 -4.68 -37.54
C THR A 406 10.57 -4.59 -36.32
N ALA A 407 11.42 -5.60 -36.13
CA ALA A 407 12.42 -5.59 -35.05
C ALA A 407 13.39 -4.39 -35.14
N GLU A 408 13.73 -3.95 -36.36
CA GLU A 408 14.62 -2.80 -36.60
C GLU A 408 13.92 -1.45 -36.48
N ALA A 409 12.59 -1.42 -36.67
CA ALA A 409 11.79 -0.20 -36.63
C ALA A 409 10.46 -0.46 -35.89
N PRO A 410 10.51 -0.70 -34.57
CA PRO A 410 9.33 -0.97 -33.77
C PRO A 410 8.44 0.27 -33.71
N LYS A 411 7.13 0.06 -33.85
CA LYS A 411 6.11 1.11 -33.70
C LYS A 411 5.32 0.84 -32.43
N LEU A 412 5.20 1.85 -31.58
CA LEU A 412 4.52 1.73 -30.28
C LEU A 412 3.22 2.53 -30.28
N THR A 413 2.12 1.86 -29.96
CA THR A 413 0.80 2.49 -29.80
C THR A 413 0.38 2.37 -28.34
N ALA A 414 0.25 3.50 -27.64
CA ALA A 414 -0.14 3.51 -26.23
C ALA A 414 -1.56 2.94 -26.07
N ILE A 415 -1.73 2.00 -25.13
CA ILE A 415 -3.04 1.39 -24.81
C ILE A 415 -3.50 1.67 -23.38
N ALA A 416 -2.60 2.14 -22.52
CA ALA A 416 -2.93 2.70 -21.23
C ALA A 416 -2.40 4.14 -21.17
N PRO A 417 -3.18 5.13 -20.68
CA PRO A 417 -2.58 6.35 -20.17
C PRO A 417 -1.65 5.96 -19.01
N ALA A 418 -0.59 6.73 -18.79
CA ALA A 418 0.44 6.40 -17.83
C ALA A 418 -0.13 6.10 -16.43
N PHE A 419 0.31 5.01 -15.80
CA PHE A 419 0.05 4.70 -14.40
C PHE A 419 1.04 5.48 -13.53
N ARG A 420 0.58 6.17 -12.49
CA ARG A 420 1.50 6.87 -11.55
C ARG A 420 2.10 5.92 -10.51
N GLU A 421 1.72 4.66 -10.55
CA GLU A 421 2.29 3.58 -9.76
C GLU A 421 3.33 2.81 -10.58
N LEU A 422 4.28 2.21 -9.87
CA LEU A 422 5.11 1.16 -10.43
C LEU A 422 4.21 -0.04 -10.76
N VAL A 423 4.38 -0.60 -11.94
CA VAL A 423 3.73 -1.84 -12.37
C VAL A 423 4.80 -2.80 -12.84
N THR A 424 4.96 -3.93 -12.15
CA THR A 424 5.96 -4.93 -12.51
C THR A 424 5.33 -6.10 -13.25
N LEU A 425 5.29 -6.05 -14.59
CA LEU A 425 4.73 -7.14 -15.40
C LEU A 425 5.56 -8.42 -15.27
N ARG A 426 4.93 -9.51 -14.80
CA ARG A 426 5.58 -10.83 -14.68
C ARG A 426 5.18 -11.79 -15.80
N GLY A 427 3.96 -11.67 -16.29
CA GLY A 427 3.44 -12.55 -17.34
C GLY A 427 1.97 -12.31 -17.61
N ALA A 428 1.31 -13.31 -18.17
CA ALA A 428 -0.13 -13.30 -18.37
C ALA A 428 -0.73 -14.69 -18.35
N LEU A 429 -2.04 -14.76 -18.07
CA LEU A 429 -2.85 -15.97 -18.24
C LEU A 429 -3.81 -15.80 -19.41
N GLU A 430 -3.89 -16.84 -20.24
CA GLU A 430 -4.91 -16.95 -21.29
C GLU A 430 -6.16 -17.62 -20.72
N LEU A 431 -7.22 -16.81 -20.55
CA LEU A 431 -8.46 -17.26 -19.90
C LEU A 431 -9.42 -18.01 -20.85
N GLY A 432 -8.98 -18.31 -22.07
CA GLY A 432 -9.76 -19.00 -23.09
C GLY A 432 -10.27 -18.08 -24.20
N ALA A 433 -10.90 -18.69 -25.23
CA ALA A 433 -11.39 -17.99 -26.40
C ALA A 433 -12.41 -16.90 -25.99
N GLY A 434 -12.12 -15.64 -26.31
CA GLY A 434 -13.00 -14.50 -26.07
C GLY A 434 -12.87 -13.80 -24.72
N GLN A 435 -12.14 -14.35 -23.72
CA GLN A 435 -11.96 -13.71 -22.41
C GLN A 435 -10.72 -12.79 -22.31
N GLY A 436 -10.01 -12.63 -23.43
CA GLY A 436 -8.83 -11.77 -23.49
C GLY A 436 -7.63 -12.33 -22.72
N LEU A 437 -6.65 -11.45 -22.52
CA LEU A 437 -5.41 -11.75 -21.82
C LEU A 437 -5.43 -11.03 -20.46
N SER A 438 -5.20 -11.78 -19.37
CA SER A 438 -5.03 -11.17 -18.04
C SER A 438 -3.55 -11.00 -17.74
N LEU A 439 -3.07 -9.75 -17.83
CA LEU A 439 -1.67 -9.44 -17.52
C LEU A 439 -1.48 -9.46 -16.01
N LEU A 440 -0.50 -10.23 -15.54
CA LEU A 440 -0.19 -10.41 -14.13
C LEU A 440 0.97 -9.49 -13.76
N ALA A 441 0.72 -8.54 -12.86
CA ALA A 441 1.70 -7.58 -12.39
C ALA A 441 1.85 -7.60 -10.86
N GLY A 442 3.08 -7.39 -10.39
CA GLY A 442 3.47 -7.41 -8.99
C GLY A 442 4.24 -8.67 -8.57
N PRO A 443 4.39 -8.94 -7.25
CA PRO A 443 4.21 -7.95 -6.19
C PRO A 443 5.11 -6.73 -6.46
N ASP A 444 4.54 -5.53 -6.29
CA ASP A 444 5.27 -4.26 -6.45
C ASP A 444 5.83 -3.82 -5.09
N ASP A 445 7.09 -3.39 -5.06
CA ASP A 445 7.94 -3.29 -3.87
C ASP A 445 7.34 -2.60 -2.63
N TYR A 446 6.62 -1.49 -2.79
CA TYR A 446 6.17 -0.73 -1.62
C TYR A 446 5.02 -1.41 -0.92
N ASP A 447 3.99 -1.94 -1.61
CA ASP A 447 2.84 -2.55 -0.91
C ASP A 447 2.54 -4.01 -1.24
N ASP A 448 3.50 -4.72 -1.80
CA ASP A 448 3.28 -6.07 -2.33
C ASP A 448 2.04 -6.12 -3.25
N GLN A 449 1.77 -5.06 -4.01
CA GLN A 449 0.51 -4.97 -4.76
C GLN A 449 0.48 -6.06 -5.83
N LEU A 450 -0.57 -6.87 -5.83
CA LEU A 450 -0.86 -7.83 -6.87
C LEU A 450 -1.95 -7.26 -7.75
N THR A 451 -1.63 -7.09 -9.02
CA THR A 451 -2.49 -6.41 -9.99
C THR A 451 -2.78 -7.32 -11.18
N VAL A 452 -3.99 -7.21 -11.71
CA VAL A 452 -4.33 -7.70 -13.06
C VAL A 452 -4.62 -6.52 -13.96
N LEU A 453 -3.98 -6.49 -15.13
CA LEU A 453 -4.36 -5.58 -16.21
C LEU A 453 -5.17 -6.34 -17.26
N ARG A 454 -6.29 -5.78 -17.70
CA ARG A 454 -7.06 -6.28 -18.84
C ARG A 454 -6.97 -5.30 -19.99
N VAL A 455 -6.76 -5.79 -21.21
CA VAL A 455 -6.49 -4.95 -22.38
C VAL A 455 -7.68 -4.98 -23.36
N GLU A 456 -8.61 -4.03 -23.26
CA GLU A 456 -9.80 -3.94 -24.15
C GLU A 456 -10.37 -2.51 -24.28
N PRO A 457 -10.49 -1.94 -25.49
CA PRO A 457 -9.37 -1.40 -26.28
C PRO A 457 -8.34 -0.57 -25.49
N LYS A 458 -8.70 -0.13 -24.27
CA LYS A 458 -7.80 0.51 -23.30
C LYS A 458 -7.44 -0.50 -22.20
N ALA A 459 -6.27 -0.34 -21.59
CA ALA A 459 -5.94 -1.15 -20.44
C ALA A 459 -6.72 -0.67 -19.21
N THR A 460 -7.35 -1.59 -18.50
CA THR A 460 -7.89 -1.36 -17.16
C THR A 460 -7.00 -2.06 -16.15
N ARG A 461 -6.79 -1.41 -15.00
CA ARG A 461 -6.00 -1.93 -13.89
C ARG A 461 -6.94 -2.35 -12.77
N ARG A 462 -6.74 -3.53 -12.19
CA ARG A 462 -7.44 -3.98 -10.98
C ARG A 462 -6.42 -4.48 -9.96
N VAL A 463 -6.42 -3.89 -8.77
CA VAL A 463 -5.60 -4.35 -7.64
C VAL A 463 -6.34 -5.50 -6.96
N LEU A 464 -5.79 -6.70 -7.05
CA LEU A 464 -6.33 -7.91 -6.41
C LEU A 464 -6.07 -7.88 -4.91
N PHE A 465 -4.87 -7.47 -4.53
CA PHE A 465 -4.36 -7.51 -3.17
C PHE A 465 -3.32 -6.41 -3.00
N ALA A 466 -3.28 -5.83 -1.81
CA ALA A 466 -2.27 -4.88 -1.38
C ALA A 466 -2.10 -5.05 0.13
N THR A 467 -0.86 -4.97 0.58
CA THR A 467 -0.52 -4.88 2.00
C THR A 467 -0.97 -3.52 2.54
N SER A 468 -1.56 -3.49 3.73
CA SER A 468 -1.90 -2.25 4.41
C SER A 468 -0.67 -1.59 5.02
N PHE A 469 -0.43 -0.31 4.73
CA PHE A 469 0.62 0.48 5.36
C PHE A 469 0.01 1.33 6.46
N TRP A 470 0.48 1.09 7.69
CA TRP A 470 0.15 1.91 8.86
C TRP A 470 1.33 2.77 9.30
N ASP A 471 2.48 2.60 8.66
CA ASP A 471 3.59 3.53 8.78
C ASP A 471 3.36 4.75 7.88
N CYS A 472 4.10 5.83 8.12
CA CYS A 472 4.21 6.89 7.13
C CYS A 472 4.91 6.32 5.89
N ASP A 473 4.31 6.47 4.71
CA ASP A 473 5.03 6.23 3.46
C ASP A 473 6.25 7.17 3.43
N CYS A 474 7.41 6.55 3.64
CA CYS A 474 8.68 7.02 3.17
C CYS A 474 8.82 6.57 1.71
#